data_AF-X7YVM0-F1
#
_entry.id   AF-X7YVM0-F1
#
_cell.length_a   1.000
_cell.length_b   1.000
_cell.length_c   1.000
_cell.angle_alpha   90.00
_cell.angle_beta   90.00
_cell.angle_gamma   90.00
#
_symmetry.space_group_name_H-M   'P 1'
#
loop_
_entity.id
_entity.type
_entity.pdbx_description
1 polymer ?
#
loop_
_entity_poly.entity_id
_entity_poly.type
_entity_poly.pdbx_seq_one_letter_code
_entity_poly.pdbx_strand_id
1 'polypeptide(L)'
;MLTSHDELLCHQLSTTFDHVSQSDLRWTERIVMYGFDKSGDINVMTGLARYPNRNVTDAYAMVTRRGGQTTVVRMSTELRPDTAELGTYTVGPFTYTIEEPLRCVRAVLGPTTMA
;
A
#
# COMPACT_ATOMS: atom_id res chain seq x y z
N MET A 1 -8.93 12.05 -19.40
CA MET A 1 -8.52 12.96 -18.31
C MET A 1 -8.52 12.16 -17.02
N LEU A 2 -7.57 12.42 -16.13
CA LEU A 2 -7.57 11.83 -14.78
C LEU A 2 -8.57 12.58 -13.89
N THR A 3 -9.17 11.84 -12.96
CA THR A 3 -10.14 12.26 -11.95
C THR A 3 -9.60 11.87 -10.58
N SER A 4 -10.22 12.38 -9.52
CA SER A 4 -9.87 11.99 -8.14
C SER A 4 -10.00 10.49 -7.88
N HIS A 5 -10.84 9.78 -8.63
CA HIS A 5 -11.09 8.36 -8.44
C HIS A 5 -9.97 7.49 -9.02
N ASP A 6 -9.12 8.03 -9.89
CA ASP A 6 -8.01 7.29 -10.50
C ASP A 6 -6.84 7.06 -9.51
N GLU A 7 -6.91 7.64 -8.30
CA GLU A 7 -5.98 7.37 -7.19
C GLU A 7 -6.43 6.18 -6.32
N LEU A 8 -7.70 5.78 -6.41
CA LEU A 8 -8.26 4.71 -5.58
C LEU A 8 -7.78 3.34 -6.05
N LEU A 9 -7.61 2.42 -5.09
CA LEU A 9 -7.27 1.03 -5.38
C LEU A 9 -8.48 0.19 -5.79
N CYS A 10 -9.25 0.68 -6.77
CA CYS A 10 -10.43 0.01 -7.30
C CYS A 10 -10.40 0.08 -8.84
N HIS A 11 -9.68 -0.86 -9.44
CA HIS A 11 -9.54 -0.93 -10.89
C HIS A 11 -10.90 -1.04 -11.59
N GLN A 12 -11.08 -0.20 -12.62
CA GLN A 12 -12.35 0.04 -13.29
C GLN A 12 -12.79 -1.17 -14.12
N LEU A 13 -13.95 -1.70 -13.77
CA LEU A 13 -14.71 -2.67 -14.52
C LEU A 13 -16.17 -2.21 -14.54
N SER A 14 -16.95 -2.63 -15.53
CA SER A 14 -18.39 -2.35 -15.58
C SER A 14 -19.18 -3.29 -14.66
N THR A 15 -18.75 -3.41 -13.40
CA THR A 15 -19.23 -4.36 -12.39
C THR A 15 -18.90 -3.84 -10.98
N THR A 16 -19.16 -4.63 -9.93
CA THR A 16 -18.88 -4.26 -8.53
C THR A 16 -17.38 -4.19 -8.22
N PHE A 17 -16.98 -3.38 -7.23
CA PHE A 17 -15.58 -3.16 -6.83
C PHE A 17 -14.91 -4.34 -6.11
N ASP A 18 -15.64 -5.43 -5.84
CA ASP A 18 -15.15 -6.54 -5.02
C ASP A 18 -14.31 -7.57 -5.80
N HIS A 19 -14.21 -7.44 -7.13
CA HIS A 19 -13.46 -8.37 -7.97
C HIS A 19 -12.74 -7.68 -9.12
N VAL A 20 -11.91 -8.48 -9.82
CA VAL A 20 -11.10 -8.06 -10.95
C VAL A 20 -11.48 -8.88 -12.19
N SER A 21 -11.11 -8.42 -13.39
CA SER A 21 -11.53 -9.05 -14.65
C SER A 21 -10.89 -10.41 -14.89
N GLN A 22 -9.73 -10.65 -14.28
CA GLN A 22 -8.92 -11.84 -14.51
C GLN A 22 -8.91 -12.73 -13.26
N SER A 23 -9.05 -14.04 -13.44
CA SER A 23 -9.05 -15.02 -12.34
C SER A 23 -7.67 -15.44 -11.86
N ASP A 24 -6.59 -14.93 -12.45
CA ASP A 24 -5.22 -15.28 -12.05
C ASP A 24 -4.97 -14.83 -10.61
N LEU A 25 -4.56 -15.77 -9.76
CA LEU A 25 -4.20 -15.49 -8.37
C LEU A 25 -3.08 -14.44 -8.25
N ARG A 26 -2.28 -14.21 -9.29
CA ARG A 26 -1.20 -13.20 -9.33
C ARG A 26 -1.66 -11.79 -9.66
N TRP A 27 -2.92 -11.59 -10.02
CA TRP A 27 -3.43 -10.24 -10.23
C TRP A 27 -3.19 -9.40 -8.97
N THR A 28 -2.58 -8.24 -9.15
CA THR A 28 -2.18 -7.36 -8.05
C THR A 28 -2.33 -5.92 -8.46
N GLU A 29 -2.84 -5.13 -7.52
CA GLU A 29 -2.75 -3.69 -7.57
C GLU A 29 -1.80 -3.23 -6.46
N ARG A 30 -0.92 -2.28 -6.77
CA ARG A 30 0.22 -1.97 -5.91
C ARG A 30 0.53 -0.47 -5.87
N ILE A 31 0.78 0.00 -4.66
CA ILE A 31 1.38 1.29 -4.39
C ILE A 31 2.84 1.08 -4.01
N VAL A 32 3.73 1.85 -4.60
CA VAL A 32 5.14 1.92 -4.22
C VAL A 32 5.53 3.37 -4.02
N MET A 33 5.99 3.68 -2.81
CA MET A 33 6.59 4.96 -2.47
C MET A 33 8.08 4.75 -2.25
N TYR A 34 8.89 5.61 -2.85
CA TYR A 34 10.34 5.57 -2.73
C TYR A 34 10.87 6.97 -2.44
N GLY A 35 11.80 7.06 -1.50
CA GLY A 35 12.45 8.29 -1.11
C GLY A 35 13.90 8.06 -0.75
N PHE A 36 14.72 9.08 -0.90
CA PHE A 36 16.12 9.08 -0.52
C PHE A 36 16.50 10.46 0.01
N ASP A 37 17.43 10.50 0.95
CA ASP A 37 18.02 11.75 1.36
C ASP A 37 18.99 12.28 0.30
N LYS A 38 19.28 13.59 0.35
CA LYS A 38 20.16 14.23 -0.63
C LYS A 38 21.63 13.78 -0.51
N SER A 39 22.03 13.25 0.65
CA SER A 39 23.40 12.73 0.83
C SER A 39 23.56 11.32 0.28
N GLY A 40 22.48 10.57 0.05
CA GLY A 40 22.51 9.17 -0.34
C GLY A 40 22.96 8.26 0.80
N ASP A 41 22.73 8.65 2.05
CA ASP A 41 22.99 7.84 3.23
C ASP A 41 21.79 6.97 3.59
N ILE A 42 20.59 7.42 3.26
CA ILE A 42 19.34 6.75 3.64
C ILE A 42 18.42 6.68 2.42
N ASN A 43 17.89 5.49 2.16
CA ASN A 43 16.71 5.32 1.32
C ASN A 43 15.56 4.71 2.12
N VAL A 44 14.35 5.05 1.71
CA VAL A 44 13.10 4.55 2.26
C VAL A 44 12.27 4.02 1.11
N MET A 45 11.77 2.80 1.27
CA MET A 45 10.82 2.20 0.34
C MET A 45 9.64 1.65 1.14
N THR A 46 8.43 1.97 0.72
CA THR A 46 7.22 1.54 1.43
C THR A 46 6.07 1.42 0.45
N GLY A 47 5.00 0.75 0.88
CA GLY A 47 3.81 0.62 0.06
C GLY A 47 2.98 -0.59 0.45
N LEU A 48 1.96 -0.84 -0.36
CA LEU A 48 1.03 -1.94 -0.14
C LEU A 48 0.62 -2.57 -1.46
N ALA A 49 0.16 -3.81 -1.40
CA ALA A 49 -0.35 -4.55 -2.53
C ALA A 49 -1.65 -5.28 -2.16
N ARG A 50 -2.68 -5.12 -2.97
CA ARG A 50 -3.95 -5.85 -2.85
C ARG A 50 -3.95 -7.03 -3.82
N TYR A 51 -4.39 -8.18 -3.33
CA TYR A 51 -4.55 -9.41 -4.10
C TYR A 51 -6.01 -9.90 -3.99
N PRO A 52 -6.94 -9.35 -4.78
CA PRO A 52 -8.37 -9.70 -4.73
C PRO A 52 -8.65 -11.19 -4.84
N ASN A 53 -7.97 -11.88 -5.75
CA ASN A 53 -8.16 -13.31 -5.99
C ASN A 53 -7.53 -14.21 -4.91
N ARG A 54 -6.72 -13.66 -3.99
CA ARG A 54 -6.19 -14.39 -2.82
C ARG A 54 -6.79 -13.94 -1.49
N ASN A 55 -7.62 -12.90 -1.51
CA ASN A 55 -8.17 -12.28 -0.31
C ASN A 55 -7.08 -11.77 0.67
N VAL A 56 -5.98 -11.21 0.16
CA VAL A 56 -4.86 -10.71 0.97
C VAL A 56 -4.51 -9.27 0.59
N THR A 57 -4.17 -8.47 1.60
CA THR A 57 -3.45 -7.21 1.44
C THR A 57 -2.14 -7.27 2.20
N ASP A 58 -1.03 -7.00 1.50
CA ASP A 58 0.30 -6.91 2.09
C ASP A 58 0.76 -5.46 2.15
N ALA A 59 1.55 -5.11 3.16
CA ALA A 59 2.28 -3.86 3.21
C ALA A 59 3.70 -4.07 3.75
N TYR A 60 4.56 -3.11 3.46
CA TYR A 60 5.93 -3.13 3.92
C TYR A 60 6.45 -1.72 4.13
N ALA A 61 7.40 -1.57 5.05
CA ALA A 61 8.21 -0.38 5.20
C ALA A 61 9.67 -0.80 5.35
N MET A 62 10.55 -0.19 4.56
CA MET A 62 11.95 -0.53 4.46
C MET A 62 12.79 0.74 4.57
N VAL A 63 13.83 0.69 5.39
CA VAL A 63 14.86 1.71 5.47
C VAL A 63 16.20 1.05 5.20
N THR A 64 16.94 1.52 4.20
CA THR A 64 18.30 1.08 3.93
C THR A 64 19.27 2.22 4.22
N ARG A 65 20.34 1.90 4.94
CA ARG A 65 21.45 2.81 5.22
C ARG A 65 22.62 2.51 4.29
N ARG A 66 23.44 3.53 4.03
CA ARG A 66 24.75 3.37 3.40
C ARG A 66 25.55 2.29 4.14
N GLY A 67 26.21 1.43 3.37
CA GLY A 67 26.88 0.23 3.90
C GLY A 67 26.00 -1.03 3.88
N GLY A 68 24.74 -0.94 3.44
CA GLY A 68 23.91 -2.11 3.13
C GLY A 68 23.08 -2.67 4.30
N GLN A 69 23.08 -1.99 5.46
CA GLN A 69 22.16 -2.35 6.54
C GLN A 69 20.72 -1.96 6.15
N THR A 70 19.83 -2.96 6.10
CA THR A 70 18.41 -2.76 5.80
C THR A 70 17.56 -3.24 6.96
N THR A 71 16.63 -2.39 7.39
CA THR A 71 15.56 -2.77 8.33
C THR A 71 14.25 -2.80 7.57
N VAL A 72 13.48 -3.88 7.71
CA VAL A 72 12.20 -4.06 7.04
C VAL A 72 11.14 -4.52 8.03
N VAL A 73 9.97 -3.89 7.96
CA VAL A 73 8.75 -4.35 8.60
C VAL A 73 7.82 -4.84 7.49
N ARG A 74 7.27 -6.04 7.66
CA ARG A 74 6.32 -6.65 6.74
C ARG A 74 5.04 -6.96 7.49
N MET A 75 3.90 -6.69 6.87
CA MET A 75 2.59 -6.93 7.43
C MET A 75 1.65 -7.44 6.36
N SER A 76 0.68 -8.24 6.79
CA SER A 76 -0.31 -8.88 5.92
C SER A 76 -1.62 -8.99 6.68
N THR A 77 -2.74 -8.83 5.98
CA THR A 77 -4.08 -9.01 6.52
C THR A 77 -5.00 -9.57 5.45
N GLU A 78 -6.14 -10.12 5.87
CA GLU A 78 -7.23 -10.44 4.97
C GLU A 78 -7.72 -9.17 4.25
N LEU A 79 -8.03 -9.26 2.96
CA LEU A 79 -8.56 -8.14 2.18
C LEU A 79 -10.01 -7.80 2.52
N ARG A 80 -10.82 -8.80 2.87
CA ARG A 80 -12.28 -8.69 3.07
C ARG A 80 -12.78 -8.73 4.52
N PRO A 81 -12.17 -7.97 5.46
CA PRO A 81 -12.88 -7.43 6.62
C PRO A 81 -13.14 -5.92 6.50
N ASP A 82 -12.84 -5.30 5.34
CA ASP A 82 -12.61 -3.86 5.22
C ASP A 82 -13.91 -3.01 5.28
N THR A 83 -14.09 -2.31 6.40
CA THR A 83 -15.12 -1.28 6.63
C THR A 83 -14.52 0.13 6.66
N ALA A 84 -13.28 0.32 6.18
CA ALA A 84 -12.58 1.59 6.29
C ALA A 84 -13.13 2.68 5.34
N GLU A 85 -12.83 3.93 5.66
CA GLU A 85 -13.15 5.09 4.83
C GLU A 85 -12.48 4.98 3.45
N LEU A 86 -13.21 5.38 2.40
CA LEU A 86 -12.72 5.35 1.03
C LEU A 86 -11.41 6.15 0.91
N GLY A 87 -10.38 5.54 0.31
CA GLY A 87 -9.06 6.16 0.15
C GLY A 87 -8.13 6.02 1.35
N THR A 88 -8.53 5.30 2.40
CA THR A 88 -7.66 4.90 3.51
C THR A 88 -7.52 3.37 3.54
N TYR A 89 -6.29 2.89 3.61
CA TYR A 89 -5.96 1.45 3.61
C TYR A 89 -5.04 1.14 4.79
N THR A 90 -5.45 0.18 5.65
CA THR A 90 -4.69 -0.19 6.85
C THR A 90 -4.31 -1.67 6.84
N VAL A 91 -3.05 -1.96 7.14
CA VAL A 91 -2.49 -3.32 7.26
C VAL A 91 -1.67 -3.37 8.55
N GLY A 92 -2.25 -3.90 9.62
CA GLY A 92 -1.64 -3.87 10.95
C GLY A 92 -1.29 -2.43 11.37
N PRO A 93 -0.02 -2.13 11.75
CA PRO A 93 0.38 -0.78 12.15
C PRO A 93 0.64 0.16 10.97
N PHE A 94 0.49 -0.28 9.72
CA PHE A 94 0.70 0.56 8.53
C PHE A 94 -0.61 1.12 8.00
N THR A 95 -0.64 2.42 7.71
CA THR A 95 -1.77 3.09 7.07
C THR A 95 -1.28 3.91 5.88
N TYR A 96 -1.97 3.77 4.76
CA TYR A 96 -1.85 4.64 3.59
C TYR A 96 -3.14 5.43 3.40
N THR A 97 -3.04 6.73 3.18
CA THR A 97 -4.18 7.64 2.99
C THR A 97 -3.94 8.55 1.81
N ILE A 98 -4.97 8.68 0.96
CA ILE A 98 -5.06 9.71 -0.07
C ILE A 98 -5.58 10.99 0.60
N GLU A 99 -4.71 11.97 0.83
CA GLU A 99 -5.09 13.22 1.53
C GLU A 99 -5.67 14.25 0.55
N GLU A 100 -5.05 14.34 -0.63
CA GLU A 100 -5.52 15.16 -1.74
C GLU A 100 -5.27 14.36 -3.03
N PRO A 101 -6.32 13.85 -3.70
CA PRO A 101 -6.16 13.02 -4.90
C PRO A 101 -5.27 13.68 -5.95
N LEU A 102 -4.38 12.90 -6.57
CA LEU A 102 -3.42 13.34 -7.59
C LEU A 102 -2.38 14.37 -7.09
N ARG A 103 -2.29 14.63 -5.77
CA ARG A 103 -1.41 15.66 -5.20
C ARG A 103 -0.66 15.23 -3.95
N CYS A 104 -1.36 14.63 -2.98
CA CYS A 104 -0.80 14.31 -1.67
C CYS A 104 -1.32 12.98 -1.15
N VAL A 105 -0.37 12.12 -0.79
CA VAL A 105 -0.62 10.81 -0.18
C VAL A 105 0.29 10.67 1.03
N ARG A 106 -0.18 9.97 2.05
CA ARG A 106 0.55 9.79 3.30
C ARG A 106 0.63 8.31 3.66
N ALA A 107 1.84 7.86 4.01
CA ALA A 107 2.07 6.54 4.58
C ALA A 107 2.62 6.68 6.00
N VAL A 108 2.02 5.97 6.95
CA VAL A 108 2.42 5.97 8.37
C VAL A 108 2.66 4.53 8.79
N LEU A 109 3.78 4.29 9.49
CA LEU A 109 4.01 3.07 10.25
C LEU A 109 4.00 3.41 11.74
N GLY A 110 2.98 2.91 12.44
CA GLY A 110 2.87 3.01 13.90
C GLY A 110 3.78 2.02 14.65
N PRO A 111 3.77 2.05 15.99
CA PRO A 111 4.51 1.10 16.81
C PRO A 111 4.02 -0.33 16.57
N THR A 112 4.95 -1.27 16.44
CA THR A 112 4.62 -2.70 16.48
C THR A 112 4.60 -3.13 17.94
N THR A 113 3.45 -3.55 18.46
CA THR A 113 3.40 -4.26 19.74
C THR A 113 4.06 -5.61 19.53
N MET A 114 5.25 -5.84 20.11
CA MET A 114 5.78 -7.20 20.21
C MET A 114 4.84 -7.98 21.12
N ALA A 115 4.14 -8.98 20.57
CA ALA A 115 3.48 -10.00 21.36
C ALA A 115 4.50 -11.05 21.82
#